data_AF-A0A937I400-F1
#
_entry.id   AF-A0A937I400-F1
#
_cell.length_a   1.000
_cell.length_b   1.000
_cell.length_c   1.000
_cell.angle_alpha   90.00
_cell.angle_beta   90.00
_cell.angle_gamma   90.00
#
_symmetry.space_group_name_H-M   'P 1'
#
loop_
_entity.id
_entity.type
_entity.pdbx_description
1 polymer ?
#
loop_
_entity_poly.entity_id
_entity_poly.type
_entity_poly.pdbx_seq_one_letter_code
_entity_poly.pdbx_strand_id
1 'polypeptide(L)' 'MALHPDDRTLFLSLSGQNRIAIIDIETRQIMGYLPAGSVPDGIRYSMMELR' A
#
# COMPACT_ATOMS: atom_id res chain seq x y z
N MET A 1 7.23 1.53 -1.19
CA MET A 1 6.17 1.68 -0.15
C MET A 1 5.63 3.10 -0.20
N ALA A 2 4.39 3.33 0.24
CA ALA A 2 3.81 4.66 0.40
C ALA A 2 3.00 4.75 1.69
N LEU A 3 3.18 5.84 2.42
CA LEU A 3 2.39 6.19 3.59
C LEU A 3 1.15 6.98 3.15
N HIS A 4 -0.02 6.61 3.66
CA HIS A 4 -1.24 7.40 3.50
C HIS A 4 -1.16 8.67 4.38
N PRO A 5 -1.74 9.81 3.98
CA PRO A 5 -1.70 11.04 4.78
C PRO A 5 -2.39 10.97 6.16
N ASP A 6 -3.04 9.85 6.49
CA ASP A 6 -3.58 9.62 7.84
C ASP A 6 -2.53 9.16 8.86
N ASP A 7 -1.27 9.01 8.44
CA ASP A 7 -0.13 8.49 9.22
C ASP A 7 -0.35 7.10 9.85
N ARG A 8 -1.39 6.39 9.42
CA ARG A 8 -1.82 5.11 9.99
C ARG A 8 -1.72 3.96 8.99
N THR A 9 -1.92 4.24 7.70
CA THR A 9 -1.99 3.21 6.66
C THR A 9 -0.72 3.19 5.80
N LEU A 10 0.00 2.07 5.80
CA LEU A 10 1.17 1.84 4.93
C LEU A 10 0.81 0.86 3.80
N PHE A 11 1.16 1.24 2.57
CA PHE A 11 1.09 0.38 1.40
C PHE A 11 2.47 -0.13 1.01
N LEU A 12 2.63 -1.46 0.91
CA LEU A 12 3.90 -2.11 0.58
C LEU A 12 3.76 -3.03 -0.64
N SER A 13 4.57 -2.79 -1.67
CA SER A 13 4.71 -3.71 -2.81
C SER A 13 5.33 -5.02 -2.36
N LEU A 14 4.71 -6.13 -2.71
CA LEU A 14 5.25 -7.48 -2.52
C LEU A 14 5.59 -8.05 -3.90
N SER A 15 6.78 -7.71 -4.40
CA SER A 15 7.24 -8.08 -5.75
C SER A 15 7.16 -9.59 -6.03
N GLY A 16 7.58 -10.42 -5.07
CA GLY A 16 7.50 -11.88 -5.17
C GLY A 16 6.09 -12.47 -5.07
N GLN A 17 5.08 -11.66 -4.79
CA GLN A 17 3.69 -12.12 -4.60
C GLN A 17 2.69 -11.45 -5.55
N ASN A 18 3.13 -10.52 -6.41
CA ASN A 18 2.28 -9.77 -7.34
C ASN A 18 1.09 -9.08 -6.65
N ARG A 19 1.31 -8.53 -5.45
CA ARG A 19 0.28 -7.90 -4.61
C ARG A 19 0.85 -6.71 -3.85
N ILE A 20 -0.05 -5.90 -3.29
CA ILE A 20 0.28 -4.83 -2.33
C ILE A 20 -0.33 -5.21 -0.98
N ALA A 21 0.46 -5.15 0.10
CA ALA A 21 -0.06 -5.27 1.46
C ALA A 21 -0.55 -3.91 1.98
N ILE A 22 -1.66 -3.93 2.73
CA ILE A 22 -2.18 -2.81 3.51
C ILE A 22 -1.85 -3.09 4.97
N ILE A 23 -1.13 -2.18 5.63
CA ILE A 23 -0.60 -2.37 6.99
C ILE A 23 -1.08 -1.23 7.88
N ASP A 24 -1.63 -1.56 9.05
CA ASP A 24 -1.87 -0.60 10.14
C ASP A 24 -0.56 -0.41 10.93
N ILE A 25 -0.05 0.82 11.01
CA ILE A 25 1.27 1.11 11.56
C ILE A 25 1.30 0.99 13.09
N GLU A 26 0.21 1.34 13.78
CA GLU A 26 0.13 1.29 15.24
C GLU A 26 0.23 -0.15 15.75
N THR A 27 -0.54 -1.04 15.13
CA THR A 27 -0.66 -2.45 15.53
C THR A 27 0.32 -3.37 14.79
N ARG A 28 0.94 -2.87 13.70
CA ARG A 28 1.83 -3.61 12.80
C ARG A 28 1.15 -4.82 12.16
N GLN A 29 -0.17 -4.78 12.02
CA GLN A 29 -0.95 -5.86 11.43
C GLN A 29 -1.20 -5.61 9.95
N ILE A 30 -1.22 -6.70 9.18
CA ILE A 30 -1.69 -6.67 7.78
C ILE A 30 -3.21 -6.63 7.81
N MET A 31 -3.79 -5.55 7.31
CA MET A 31 -5.23 -5.35 7.21
C MET A 31 -5.82 -6.05 5.98
N GLY A 32 -4.99 -6.29 4.96
CA GLY A 32 -5.42 -6.96 3.72
C GLY A 32 -4.42 -6.81 2.59
N TYR A 33 -4.85 -7.23 1.39
CA TYR A 33 -4.05 -7.17 0.17
C TYR A 33 -4.85 -6.60 -1.00
N LEU A 34 -4.18 -5.83 -1.84
CA LEU A 34 -4.67 -5.42 -3.15
C LEU A 34 -3.98 -6.24 -4.24
N PRO A 35 -4.69 -6.59 -5.33
CA PRO A 35 -4.05 -7.19 -6.50
C PRO A 35 -3.07 -6.19 -7.13
N ALA A 36 -1.96 -6.69 -7.68
CA ALA A 36 -1.04 -5.91 -8.48
C ALA A 36 -0.66 -6.66 -9.76
N GLY A 37 0.03 -5.95 -10.67
CA GLY A 37 0.68 -6.58 -11.82
C GLY A 37 1.89 -7.43 -11.41
N SER A 38 2.64 -7.90 -12.39
CA SER A 38 3.87 -8.66 -12.15
C SER A 38 4.95 -7.80 -11.51
N VAL A 39 5.55 -8.31 -10.43
CA VAL A 39 6.73 -7.74 -9.76
C VAL A 39 6.56 -6.24 -9.43
N PRO A 40 5.53 -5.85 -8.66
CA PRO A 40 5.38 -4.46 -8.24
C PRO A 40 6.59 -4.01 -7.42
N ASP A 41 7.03 -2.77 -7.65
CA ASP A 41 8.19 -2.18 -6.98
C ASP A 41 7.82 -0.86 -6.29
N GLY A 42 7.78 0.24 -7.05
CA GLY A 42 7.42 1.56 -6.54
C GLY A 42 5.93 1.74 -6.24
N ILE A 43 5.62 2.44 -5.14
CA ILE A 43 4.27 2.94 -4.83
C ILE A 43 4.41 4.41 -4.44
N ARG A 44 3.47 5.24 -4.89
CA ARG A 44 3.33 6.63 -4.47
C ARG A 44 1.87 6.90 -4.15
N TYR A 45 1.62 7.61 -3.06
CA TYR A 45 0.30 8.17 -2.79
C TYR A 45 0.05 9.38 -3.70
N SER A 46 -1.14 9.45 -4.28
CA SER A 46 -1.62 10.64 -4.98
C SER A 46 -3.02 10.96 -4.47
N MET A 47 -3.22 12.23 -4.10
CA MET A 47 -4.57 12.73 -3.85
C MET A 47 -5.32 12.76 -5.18
N MET A 48 -6.54 12.25 -5.20
CA MET A 48 -7.44 12.42 -6.34
C MET A 48 -8.45 13.49 -5.99
N GLU A 49 -8.41 14.62 -6.69
CA GLU A 49 -9.50 15.60 -6.63
C GLU A 49 -10.58 15.21 -7.62
N LEU A 50 -11.73 14.80 -7.10
CA LEU A 50 -12.94 14.66 -7.89
C LEU A 50 -13.51 16.07 -8.10
N ARG A 51 -13.44 16.58 -9.33
CA ARG A 51 -14.17 17.77 -9.77
C ARG A 51 -15.57 17.40 -10.25
#